data_AF-C7ZMH4-F1
#
_entry.id   AF-C7ZMH4-F1
#
_cell.length_a   1.000
_cell.length_b   1.000
_cell.length_c   1.000
_cell.angle_alpha   90.00
_cell.angle_beta   90.00
_cell.angle_gamma   90.00
#
_symmetry.space_group_name_H-M   'P 1'
#
loop_
_entity.id
_entity.type
_entity.pdbx_description
1 polymer ?
#
loop_
_entity_poly.entity_id
_entity_poly.type
_entity_poly.pdbx_seq_one_letter_code
_entity_poly.pdbx_strand_id
1 'polypeptide(L)'
;MRPSNALYLWVAHCLYISPATAALDRTRSQFKHFFPTVEKFAKPRFHKACPEQFANYFNESLPDPGYGHKYSGELMECILEEWGELNKANMAVTAILLALLPSGLVQFGPSMAEISILSTRRPILATFLGFGLMSPNPAEFDFEGILQKAGSGSAPLAPIRALDGRYFIAKVLVSLVEYVIAMGSTGNFFYQVYRFTYHSISLAPLVVYVHGIPEAATLFGWAVLNLPLYLLSFVVFALAFHRATPQSGYKRRNRLVEFIIAELTPCGQGPNLRLQQRGTRETLRRLLGALTRLIAGLHIILGTVLIGSIVLIPLGDSLPVIYSFVFAAILTRAVLSYEISCLARRTEIEPAHDLGSDQVVHETHSLGPKQYEGLSQED
;
A
#
# COMPACT_ATOMS: atom_id res chain seq x y z
N MET A 1 -14.07 19.26 11.62
CA MET A 1 -15.02 18.34 10.97
C MET A 1 -14.82 16.95 11.56
N ARG A 2 -15.84 16.33 12.16
CA ARG A 2 -15.75 15.02 12.83
C ARG A 2 -15.53 13.90 11.79
N PRO A 3 -14.37 13.24 11.74
CA PRO A 3 -14.07 12.24 10.71
C PRO A 3 -14.53 10.81 11.09
N SER A 4 -15.23 10.60 12.20
CA SER A 4 -15.52 9.24 12.67
C SER A 4 -16.56 8.52 11.81
N ASN A 5 -17.66 9.17 11.44
CA ASN A 5 -18.80 8.43 10.87
C ASN A 5 -18.58 8.03 9.40
N ALA A 6 -17.88 8.85 8.62
CA ALA A 6 -17.56 8.53 7.23
C ALA A 6 -16.51 7.41 7.12
N LEU A 7 -15.55 7.35 8.05
CA LEU A 7 -14.52 6.33 8.06
C LEU A 7 -15.07 4.98 8.53
N TYR A 8 -15.96 4.97 9.53
CA TYR A 8 -16.70 3.76 9.92
C TYR A 8 -17.64 3.27 8.82
N LEU A 9 -18.32 4.16 8.11
CA LEU A 9 -19.16 3.79 6.97
C LEU A 9 -18.34 3.30 5.77
N TRP A 10 -17.14 3.83 5.53
CA TRP A 10 -16.24 3.33 4.48
C TRP A 10 -15.59 2.00 4.85
N VAL A 11 -15.16 1.81 6.10
CA VAL A 11 -14.64 0.51 6.57
C VAL A 11 -15.75 -0.54 6.58
N ALA A 12 -16.96 -0.16 7.02
CA ALA A 12 -18.13 -1.01 6.91
C ALA A 12 -18.45 -1.29 5.44
N HIS A 13 -18.47 -0.31 4.53
CA HIS A 13 -18.70 -0.56 3.10
C HIS A 13 -17.58 -1.36 2.45
N CYS A 14 -16.31 -1.23 2.84
CA CYS A 14 -15.24 -2.08 2.32
C CYS A 14 -15.36 -3.53 2.83
N LEU A 15 -15.88 -3.73 4.05
CA LEU A 15 -16.26 -5.06 4.58
C LEU A 15 -17.58 -5.58 3.97
N TYR A 16 -18.50 -4.70 3.59
CA TYR A 16 -19.83 -4.98 3.02
C TYR A 16 -19.88 -4.97 1.49
N ILE A 17 -18.80 -4.64 0.78
CA ILE A 17 -18.70 -4.87 -0.68
C ILE A 17 -18.32 -6.34 -0.95
N SER A 18 -17.92 -7.10 0.07
CA SER A 18 -17.58 -8.51 -0.08
C SER A 18 -18.74 -9.54 -0.05
N PRO A 19 -19.99 -9.26 0.40
CA PRO A 19 -21.11 -10.20 0.27
C PRO A 19 -22.06 -9.86 -0.88
N ALA A 20 -22.01 -8.67 -1.50
CA ALA A 20 -22.92 -8.32 -2.60
C ALA A 20 -22.54 -9.00 -3.93
N THR A 21 -21.31 -9.53 -4.04
CA THR A 21 -20.89 -10.43 -5.14
C THR A 21 -21.14 -11.92 -4.82
N ALA A 22 -21.72 -12.26 -3.66
CA ALA A 22 -22.03 -13.64 -3.27
C ALA A 22 -23.24 -14.24 -4.02
N ALA A 23 -23.71 -13.59 -5.09
CA ALA A 23 -24.67 -14.13 -6.06
C ALA A 23 -24.03 -14.41 -7.44
N LEU A 24 -22.70 -14.47 -7.53
CA LEU A 24 -22.01 -14.93 -8.73
C LEU A 24 -21.66 -16.41 -8.56
N ASP A 25 -22.33 -17.22 -9.37
CA ASP A 25 -22.01 -18.60 -9.68
C ASP A 25 -20.50 -18.87 -9.67
N ARG A 26 -20.14 -20.09 -9.26
CA ARG A 26 -18.79 -20.64 -9.36
C ARG A 26 -18.11 -20.19 -10.65
N THR A 27 -16.99 -19.46 -10.54
CA THR A 27 -16.23 -19.05 -11.71
C THR A 27 -15.55 -20.27 -12.34
N ARG A 28 -16.21 -20.95 -13.28
CA ARG A 28 -15.69 -22.10 -14.05
C ARG A 28 -14.59 -21.71 -15.06
N SER A 29 -14.03 -20.52 -14.95
CA SER A 29 -13.07 -19.96 -15.90
C SER A 29 -11.62 -20.41 -15.65
N GLN A 30 -11.30 -20.93 -14.47
CA GLN A 30 -9.92 -21.20 -14.06
C GLN A 30 -9.20 -22.25 -14.93
N PHE A 31 -9.92 -23.25 -15.43
CA PHE A 31 -9.36 -24.30 -16.29
C PHE A 31 -9.51 -23.99 -17.79
N LYS A 32 -9.98 -22.79 -18.15
CA LYS A 32 -10.19 -22.39 -19.56
C LYS A 32 -8.90 -21.97 -20.23
N HIS A 33 -8.05 -21.25 -19.49
CA HIS A 33 -6.78 -20.72 -19.96
C HIS A 33 -5.70 -21.01 -18.94
N PHE A 34 -4.51 -21.35 -19.42
CA PHE A 34 -3.35 -21.58 -18.57
C PHE A 34 -2.22 -20.60 -18.89
N PHE A 35 -1.16 -20.63 -18.07
CA PHE A 35 0.08 -19.92 -18.40
C PHE A 35 0.67 -20.40 -19.74
N PRO A 36 1.38 -19.52 -20.48
CA PRO A 36 1.73 -19.75 -21.88
C PRO A 36 2.38 -21.11 -22.19
N THR A 37 3.29 -21.56 -21.33
CA THR A 37 3.96 -22.85 -21.51
C THR A 37 2.98 -24.02 -21.35
N VAL A 38 2.09 -23.95 -20.36
CA VAL A 38 1.07 -24.98 -20.10
C VAL A 38 0.02 -25.00 -21.20
N GLU A 39 -0.48 -23.83 -21.57
CA GLU A 39 -1.49 -23.64 -22.61
C GLU A 39 -1.01 -24.25 -23.95
N LYS A 40 0.27 -24.05 -24.29
CA LYS A 40 0.83 -24.53 -25.56
C LYS A 40 1.16 -26.02 -25.57
N PHE A 41 1.77 -26.54 -24.50
CA PHE A 41 2.38 -27.88 -24.53
C PHE A 41 1.59 -28.94 -23.75
N ALA A 42 0.88 -28.54 -22.71
CA ALA A 42 0.32 -29.46 -21.74
C ALA A 42 -1.21 -29.56 -21.83
N LYS A 43 -1.89 -28.45 -22.11
CA LYS A 43 -3.35 -28.40 -22.30
C LYS A 43 -3.91 -29.43 -23.30
N PRO A 44 -3.32 -29.63 -24.50
CA PRO A 44 -3.82 -30.65 -25.43
C PRO A 44 -3.75 -32.07 -24.85
N ARG A 45 -2.72 -32.35 -24.03
CA ARG A 45 -2.55 -33.64 -23.36
C ARG A 45 -3.62 -33.82 -22.28
N PHE A 46 -3.90 -32.80 -21.47
CA PHE A 46 -4.96 -32.89 -20.45
C PHE A 46 -6.34 -33.08 -21.06
N HIS A 47 -6.67 -32.35 -22.13
CA HIS A 47 -7.98 -32.55 -22.80
C HIS A 47 -8.14 -33.95 -23.39
N LYS A 48 -7.03 -34.58 -23.83
CA LYS A 48 -7.05 -35.95 -24.35
C LYS A 48 -7.17 -36.99 -23.23
N ALA A 49 -6.51 -36.78 -22.10
CA ALA A 49 -6.44 -37.74 -21.01
C ALA A 49 -7.59 -37.61 -19.99
N CYS A 50 -8.12 -36.40 -19.78
CA CYS A 50 -9.15 -36.08 -18.80
C CYS A 50 -10.47 -35.56 -19.42
N PRO A 51 -11.02 -36.17 -20.50
CA PRO A 51 -12.14 -35.59 -21.24
C PRO A 51 -13.43 -35.53 -20.40
N GLU A 52 -13.67 -36.55 -19.56
CA GLU A 52 -14.86 -36.64 -18.72
C GLU A 52 -14.84 -35.60 -17.60
N GLN A 53 -13.69 -35.43 -16.93
CA GLN A 53 -13.52 -34.47 -15.84
C GLN A 53 -13.68 -33.04 -16.35
N PHE A 54 -13.16 -32.73 -17.54
CA PHE A 54 -13.42 -31.44 -18.20
C PHE A 54 -14.89 -31.25 -18.52
N ALA A 55 -15.56 -32.27 -19.08
CA ALA A 55 -17.00 -32.18 -19.39
C ALA A 55 -17.84 -31.94 -18.13
N ASN A 56 -17.56 -32.66 -17.04
CA ASN A 56 -18.25 -32.50 -15.76
C ASN A 56 -17.98 -31.14 -15.13
N TYR A 57 -16.73 -30.67 -15.16
CA TYR A 57 -16.36 -29.34 -14.64
C TYR A 57 -17.03 -28.20 -15.38
N PHE A 58 -17.28 -28.32 -16.70
CA PHE A 58 -17.97 -27.28 -17.48
C PHE A 58 -19.49 -27.46 -17.56
N ASN A 59 -20.05 -28.57 -17.08
CA ASN A 59 -21.49 -28.82 -17.11
C ASN A 59 -22.25 -28.07 -15.99
N GLU A 60 -22.91 -26.97 -16.34
CA GLU A 60 -23.69 -26.12 -15.42
C GLU A 60 -24.90 -26.84 -14.80
N SER A 61 -25.41 -27.87 -15.46
CA SER A 61 -26.59 -28.61 -14.99
C SER A 61 -26.28 -29.57 -13.83
N LEU A 62 -25.00 -29.86 -13.56
CA LEU A 62 -24.60 -30.71 -12.46
C LEU A 62 -24.48 -29.89 -11.17
N PRO A 63 -25.27 -30.20 -10.12
CA PRO A 63 -25.02 -29.65 -8.80
C PRO A 63 -23.66 -30.18 -8.32
N ASP A 64 -22.81 -29.32 -7.74
CA ASP A 64 -21.56 -29.76 -7.11
C ASP A 64 -21.88 -30.28 -5.70
N PRO A 65 -21.82 -31.60 -5.46
CA PRO A 65 -22.16 -32.16 -4.15
C PRO A 65 -20.99 -31.97 -3.17
N GLY A 66 -21.30 -31.60 -1.93
CA GLY A 66 -20.30 -31.29 -0.91
C GLY A 66 -19.96 -29.80 -0.84
N TYR A 67 -18.81 -29.44 -0.27
CA TYR A 67 -18.37 -28.04 -0.09
C TYR A 67 -18.07 -27.28 -1.41
N GLY A 68 -18.66 -27.65 -2.55
CA GLY A 68 -18.68 -26.87 -3.79
C GLY A 68 -17.48 -27.03 -4.75
N HIS A 69 -16.56 -27.96 -4.48
CA HIS A 69 -15.31 -28.13 -5.23
C HIS A 69 -15.04 -29.54 -5.74
N LYS A 70 -16.03 -30.44 -5.75
CA LYS A 70 -15.79 -31.85 -6.13
C LYS A 70 -15.24 -31.96 -7.54
N TYR A 71 -15.91 -31.35 -8.52
CA TYR A 71 -15.50 -31.48 -9.93
C TYR A 71 -14.19 -30.76 -10.26
N SER A 72 -13.86 -29.67 -9.56
CA SER A 72 -12.57 -29.00 -9.70
C SER A 72 -11.44 -29.81 -9.05
N GLY A 73 -11.71 -30.48 -7.93
CA GLY A 73 -10.80 -31.42 -7.30
C GLY A 73 -10.50 -32.62 -8.20
N GLU A 74 -11.54 -33.31 -8.69
CA GLU A 74 -11.40 -34.47 -9.59
C GLU A 74 -10.65 -34.12 -10.89
N LEU A 75 -10.93 -32.95 -11.48
CA LEU A 75 -10.20 -32.48 -12.65
C LEU A 75 -8.73 -32.16 -12.33
N MET A 76 -8.46 -31.53 -11.20
CA MET A 76 -7.09 -31.26 -10.76
C MET A 76 -6.32 -32.57 -10.51
N GLU A 77 -6.93 -33.56 -9.85
CA GLU A 77 -6.32 -34.88 -9.62
C GLU A 77 -5.91 -35.54 -10.94
N CYS A 78 -6.82 -35.59 -11.93
CA CYS A 78 -6.50 -36.14 -13.26
C CYS A 78 -5.38 -35.37 -13.97
N ILE A 79 -5.40 -34.04 -13.92
CA ILE A 79 -4.33 -33.21 -14.50
C ILE A 79 -2.98 -33.49 -13.83
N LEU A 80 -2.96 -33.61 -12.50
CA LEU A 80 -1.74 -33.90 -11.75
C LEU A 80 -1.19 -35.28 -12.10
N GLU A 81 -2.02 -36.31 -12.24
CA GLU A 81 -1.59 -37.64 -12.68
C GLU A 81 -0.86 -37.60 -14.03
N GLU A 82 -1.38 -36.84 -15.00
CA GLU A 82 -0.79 -36.71 -16.34
C GLU A 82 0.42 -35.79 -16.44
N TRP A 83 0.60 -34.89 -15.47
CA TRP A 83 1.63 -33.86 -15.52
C TRP A 83 3.06 -34.43 -15.51
N GLY A 84 3.23 -35.59 -14.87
CA GLY A 84 4.51 -36.29 -14.69
C GLY A 84 5.34 -35.76 -13.50
N GLU A 85 6.11 -36.65 -12.88
CA GLU A 85 6.80 -36.38 -11.61
C GLU A 85 7.83 -35.24 -11.66
N LEU A 86 8.63 -35.16 -12.73
CA LEU A 86 9.60 -34.06 -12.88
C LEU A 86 8.90 -32.70 -12.93
N ASN A 87 7.77 -32.62 -13.64
CA ASN A 87 7.07 -31.36 -13.77
C ASN A 87 6.28 -31.02 -12.50
N LYS A 88 5.80 -32.01 -11.73
CA LYS A 88 5.26 -31.79 -10.36
C LYS A 88 6.33 -31.21 -9.44
N ALA A 89 7.56 -31.75 -9.49
CA ALA A 89 8.69 -31.20 -8.74
C ALA A 89 9.00 -29.75 -9.16
N ASN A 90 9.00 -29.44 -10.46
CA ASN A 90 9.17 -28.06 -10.96
C ASN A 90 8.06 -27.12 -10.48
N MET A 91 6.81 -27.59 -10.36
CA MET A 91 5.74 -26.79 -9.76
C MET A 91 5.98 -26.53 -8.28
N ALA A 92 6.39 -27.54 -7.53
CA ALA A 92 6.68 -27.39 -6.11
C ALA A 92 7.78 -26.34 -5.87
N VAL A 93 8.84 -26.36 -6.68
CA VAL A 93 9.89 -25.32 -6.65
C VAL A 93 9.30 -23.94 -6.96
N THR A 94 8.46 -23.84 -7.99
CA THR A 94 7.82 -22.57 -8.38
C THR A 94 6.91 -22.04 -7.27
N ALA A 95 6.10 -22.90 -6.65
CA ALA A 95 5.24 -22.58 -5.52
C ALA A 95 6.04 -22.01 -4.35
N ILE A 96 7.21 -22.59 -4.03
CA ILE A 96 8.11 -22.06 -2.99
C ILE A 96 8.61 -20.65 -3.36
N LEU A 97 9.08 -20.44 -4.58
CA LEU A 97 9.56 -19.12 -5.03
C LEU A 97 8.45 -18.06 -4.98
N LEU A 98 7.23 -18.43 -5.40
CA LEU A 98 6.05 -17.58 -5.34
C LEU A 98 5.61 -17.33 -3.88
N ALA A 99 5.71 -18.31 -2.99
CA ALA A 99 5.40 -18.16 -1.57
C ALA A 99 6.36 -17.18 -0.86
N LEU A 100 7.61 -17.11 -1.31
CA LEU A 100 8.62 -16.19 -0.76
C LEU A 100 8.49 -14.77 -1.30
N LEU A 101 7.68 -14.54 -2.33
CA LEU A 101 7.54 -13.23 -2.97
C LEU A 101 6.98 -12.17 -2.01
N PRO A 102 5.85 -12.40 -1.30
CA PRO A 102 5.34 -11.43 -0.32
C PRO A 102 6.37 -11.07 0.74
N SER A 103 7.02 -12.05 1.36
CA SER A 103 8.00 -11.83 2.43
C SER A 103 9.30 -11.20 1.92
N GLY A 104 9.76 -11.56 0.72
CA GLY A 104 10.91 -10.95 0.06
C GLY A 104 10.67 -9.48 -0.27
N LEU A 105 9.48 -9.15 -0.78
CA LEU A 105 9.13 -7.77 -1.11
C LEU A 105 8.97 -6.87 0.10
N VAL A 106 8.63 -7.37 1.30
CA VAL A 106 8.60 -6.57 2.54
C VAL A 106 9.92 -5.83 2.80
N GLN A 107 11.05 -6.39 2.37
CA GLN A 107 12.36 -5.75 2.52
C GLN A 107 12.51 -4.48 1.67
N PHE A 108 11.85 -4.46 0.52
CA PHE A 108 11.77 -3.28 -0.37
C PHE A 108 10.49 -2.48 -0.14
N GLY A 109 9.54 -3.06 0.59
CA GLY A 109 8.22 -2.55 0.90
C GLY A 109 8.30 -1.26 1.71
N PRO A 110 7.28 -0.40 1.57
CA PRO A 110 7.25 0.84 2.31
C PRO A 110 6.84 0.51 3.75
N SER A 111 7.45 1.18 4.71
CA SER A 111 6.93 1.17 6.06
C SER A 111 5.53 1.76 6.06
N MET A 112 4.64 1.16 6.87
CA MET A 112 3.31 1.72 7.10
C MET A 112 3.39 3.18 7.58
N ALA A 113 4.44 3.54 8.33
CA ALA A 113 4.67 4.91 8.77
C ALA A 113 5.06 5.85 7.60
N GLU A 114 5.88 5.37 6.66
CA GLU A 114 6.31 6.11 5.46
C GLU A 114 5.12 6.49 4.57
N ILE A 115 4.24 5.52 4.25
CA ILE A 115 3.00 5.77 3.47
C ILE A 115 2.04 6.71 4.23
N SER A 116 1.95 6.55 5.54
CA SER A 116 1.08 7.40 6.37
C SER A 116 1.55 8.85 6.42
N ILE A 117 2.86 9.09 6.49
CA ILE A 117 3.44 10.43 6.41
C ILE A 117 3.20 11.04 5.02
N LEU A 118 3.47 10.29 3.95
CA LEU A 118 3.29 10.78 2.58
C LEU A 118 1.82 11.12 2.27
N SER A 119 0.88 10.31 2.76
CA SER A 119 -0.55 10.52 2.52
C SER A 119 -1.12 11.79 3.17
N THR A 120 -0.38 12.46 4.06
CA THR A 120 -0.74 13.81 4.56
C THR A 120 -0.70 14.89 3.48
N ARG A 121 0.07 14.65 2.42
CA ARG A 121 0.35 15.58 1.33
C ARG A 121 -0.18 15.07 0.00
N ARG A 122 0.11 13.81 -0.31
CA ARG A 122 -0.17 13.15 -1.59
C ARG A 122 -0.84 11.80 -1.36
N PRO A 123 -2.09 11.77 -0.86
CA PRO A 123 -2.81 10.53 -0.55
C PRO A 123 -2.99 9.60 -1.76
N ILE A 124 -3.20 10.14 -2.97
CA ILE A 124 -3.43 9.32 -4.16
C ILE A 124 -2.13 8.63 -4.58
N LEU A 125 -1.03 9.40 -4.67
CA LEU A 125 0.29 8.84 -4.95
C LEU A 125 0.69 7.79 -3.90
N ALA A 126 0.47 8.09 -2.61
CA ALA A 126 0.78 7.18 -1.51
C ALA A 126 0.03 5.84 -1.64
N THR A 127 -1.23 5.87 -2.10
CA THR A 127 -2.03 4.67 -2.31
C THR A 127 -1.51 3.83 -3.48
N PHE A 128 -1.18 4.47 -4.62
CA PHE A 128 -0.56 3.75 -5.75
C PHE A 128 0.80 3.15 -5.39
N LEU A 129 1.65 3.89 -4.68
CA LEU A 129 2.92 3.36 -4.18
C LEU A 129 2.71 2.19 -3.20
N GLY A 130 1.70 2.29 -2.34
CA GLY A 130 1.32 1.23 -1.41
C GLY A 130 0.89 -0.06 -2.12
N PHE A 131 0.10 0.03 -3.19
CA PHE A 131 -0.28 -1.15 -3.99
C PHE A 131 0.88 -1.69 -4.83
N GLY A 132 1.70 -0.83 -5.42
CA GLY A 132 2.80 -1.23 -6.29
C GLY A 132 3.90 -2.05 -5.60
N LEU A 133 3.97 -2.01 -4.26
CA LEU A 133 4.93 -2.76 -3.45
C LEU A 133 4.40 -4.08 -2.91
N MET A 134 3.13 -4.40 -3.18
CA MET A 134 2.42 -5.66 -2.84
C MET A 134 2.29 -5.98 -1.35
N SER A 135 3.22 -5.53 -0.49
CA SER A 135 3.27 -5.90 0.92
C SER A 135 3.68 -4.74 1.83
N PRO A 136 2.88 -4.42 2.87
CA PRO A 136 3.20 -3.39 3.84
C PRO A 136 4.23 -3.90 4.83
N ASN A 137 5.29 -3.13 5.09
CA ASN A 137 6.29 -3.51 6.08
C ASN A 137 5.77 -3.25 7.51
N PRO A 138 5.67 -4.28 8.38
CA PRO A 138 5.12 -4.20 9.73
C PRO A 138 6.09 -3.58 10.76
N ALA A 139 7.08 -2.82 10.31
CA ALA A 139 8.02 -2.10 11.17
C ALA A 139 7.32 -1.19 12.20
N GLU A 140 8.03 -0.86 13.26
CA GLU A 140 7.55 0.05 14.29
C GLU A 140 7.23 1.44 13.72
N PHE A 141 6.18 2.06 14.26
CA PHE A 141 5.76 3.40 13.87
C PHE A 141 6.67 4.46 14.50
N ASP A 142 7.84 4.67 13.89
CA ASP A 142 8.80 5.72 14.25
C ASP A 142 8.77 6.88 13.23
N PHE A 143 7.73 7.71 13.32
CA PHE A 143 7.52 8.80 12.37
C PHE A 143 8.62 9.87 12.43
N GLU A 144 9.11 10.16 13.64
CA GLU A 144 10.13 11.19 13.86
C GLU A 144 11.50 10.71 13.40
N GLY A 145 11.91 9.48 13.74
CA GLY A 145 13.15 8.91 13.25
C GLY A 145 13.19 8.79 11.73
N ILE A 146 12.06 8.47 11.08
CA ILE A 146 11.95 8.48 9.61
C ILE A 146 12.23 9.87 9.03
N LEU A 147 11.58 10.91 9.57
CA LEU A 147 11.76 12.29 9.11
C LEU A 147 13.17 12.82 9.42
N GLN A 148 13.70 12.54 10.61
CA GLN A 148 15.03 12.95 11.02
C GLN A 148 16.10 12.29 10.15
N LYS A 149 16.03 10.97 9.93
CA LYS A 149 16.96 10.23 9.09
C LYS A 149 16.93 10.73 7.64
N ALA A 150 15.73 10.96 7.11
CA ALA A 150 15.56 11.48 5.75
C ALA A 150 16.01 12.94 5.58
N GLY A 151 15.89 13.76 6.64
CA GLY A 151 16.29 15.17 6.66
C GLY A 151 17.80 15.40 6.88
N SER A 152 18.42 14.60 7.76
CA SER A 152 19.82 14.78 8.19
C SER A 152 20.86 13.98 7.39
N GLY A 153 20.49 12.80 6.86
CA GLY A 153 21.44 11.85 6.28
C GLY A 153 21.42 11.74 4.75
N SER A 154 20.43 12.31 4.08
CA SER A 154 20.26 12.14 2.64
C SER A 154 20.93 13.28 1.86
N ALA A 155 22.16 13.03 1.39
CA ALA A 155 22.64 13.68 0.18
C ALA A 155 21.53 13.55 -0.88
N PRO A 156 21.16 14.64 -1.59
CA PRO A 156 20.00 14.57 -2.48
C PRO A 156 20.24 13.46 -3.52
N LEU A 157 19.40 12.42 -3.50
CA LEU A 157 19.43 11.28 -4.43
C LEU A 157 19.43 11.74 -5.91
N ALA A 158 19.05 12.98 -6.16
CA ALA A 158 19.36 13.71 -7.38
C ALA A 158 20.10 15.02 -7.02
N PRO A 159 21.37 15.22 -7.43
CA PRO A 159 22.13 16.46 -7.23
C PRO A 159 21.63 17.59 -8.16
N ILE A 160 20.36 17.57 -8.53
CA ILE A 160 19.84 18.43 -9.58
C ILE A 160 19.31 19.69 -8.92
N ARG A 161 20.23 20.63 -8.67
CA ARG A 161 19.93 22.04 -8.37
C ARG A 161 18.99 22.68 -9.42
N ALA A 162 18.81 22.04 -10.59
CA ALA A 162 17.83 22.42 -11.61
C ALA A 162 16.38 21.96 -11.33
N LEU A 163 16.16 21.00 -10.42
CA LEU A 163 14.83 20.58 -9.94
C LEU A 163 14.33 21.45 -8.77
N ASP A 164 15.09 22.49 -8.40
CA ASP A 164 14.86 23.35 -7.22
C ASP A 164 13.66 24.31 -7.36
N GLY A 165 12.58 23.85 -8.00
CA GLY A 165 11.25 24.43 -7.91
C GLY A 165 11.05 25.78 -8.61
N ARG A 166 12.09 26.35 -9.24
CA ARG A 166 11.99 27.62 -9.98
C ARG A 166 11.12 27.53 -11.24
N TYR A 167 11.13 26.38 -11.92
CA TYR A 167 10.41 26.19 -13.18
C TYR A 167 9.18 25.30 -12.98
N PHE A 168 7.99 25.81 -13.34
CA PHE A 168 6.72 25.07 -13.31
C PHE A 168 6.81 23.74 -14.08
N ILE A 169 7.52 23.74 -15.21
CA ILE A 169 7.73 22.58 -16.07
C ILE A 169 8.43 21.44 -15.34
N ALA A 170 9.46 21.75 -14.52
CA ALA A 170 10.15 20.74 -13.74
C ALA A 170 9.24 20.08 -12.69
N LYS A 171 8.30 20.84 -12.10
CA LYS A 171 7.31 20.30 -11.15
C LYS A 171 6.40 19.29 -11.82
N VAL A 172 5.87 19.65 -12.99
CA VAL A 172 4.96 18.80 -13.77
C VAL A 172 5.68 17.54 -14.26
N LEU A 173 6.92 17.67 -14.75
CA LEU A 173 7.70 16.53 -15.25
C LEU A 173 7.97 15.51 -14.15
N VAL A 174 8.43 15.96 -12.97
CA VAL A 174 8.70 15.07 -11.83
C VAL A 174 7.43 14.36 -11.39
N SER A 175 6.36 15.11 -11.17
CA SER A 175 5.08 14.50 -10.78
C SER A 175 4.55 13.54 -11.84
N LEU A 176 4.72 13.83 -13.12
CA LEU A 176 4.32 12.93 -14.21
C LEU A 176 5.10 11.61 -14.14
N VAL A 177 6.42 11.66 -13.97
CA VAL A 177 7.27 10.47 -13.86
C VAL A 177 6.89 9.63 -12.64
N GLU A 178 6.66 10.25 -11.49
CA GLU A 178 6.25 9.57 -10.26
C GLU A 178 4.92 8.83 -10.44
N TYR A 179 3.94 9.49 -11.06
CA TYR A 179 2.64 8.88 -11.33
C TYR A 179 2.70 7.77 -12.37
N VAL A 180 3.50 7.92 -13.44
CA VAL A 180 3.71 6.85 -14.43
C VAL A 180 4.31 5.61 -13.78
N ILE A 181 5.31 5.79 -12.91
CA ILE A 181 5.90 4.68 -12.15
C ILE A 181 4.88 4.07 -11.19
N ALA A 182 4.20 4.87 -10.38
CA ALA A 182 3.26 4.38 -9.37
C ALA A 182 2.05 3.66 -9.97
N MET A 183 1.45 4.23 -11.02
CA MET A 183 0.35 3.60 -11.75
C MET A 183 0.82 2.36 -12.53
N GLY A 184 2.00 2.42 -13.16
CA GLY A 184 2.59 1.29 -13.87
C GLY A 184 2.83 0.10 -12.94
N SER A 185 3.42 0.33 -11.76
CA SER A 185 3.62 -0.71 -10.76
C SER A 185 2.32 -1.25 -10.18
N THR A 186 1.33 -0.39 -9.92
CA THR A 186 0.00 -0.82 -9.45
C THR A 186 -0.72 -1.65 -10.51
N GLY A 187 -0.68 -1.20 -11.77
CA GLY A 187 -1.26 -1.91 -12.91
C GLY A 187 -0.59 -3.27 -13.11
N ASN A 188 0.74 -3.34 -13.01
CA ASN A 188 1.47 -4.61 -13.02
C ASN A 188 1.00 -5.53 -11.89
N PHE A 189 0.87 -5.03 -10.66
CA PHE A 189 0.39 -5.82 -9.53
C PHE A 189 -0.99 -6.45 -9.81
N PHE A 190 -1.99 -5.65 -10.17
CA PHE A 190 -3.33 -6.17 -10.47
C PHE A 190 -3.36 -7.07 -11.72
N TYR A 191 -2.53 -6.79 -12.72
CA TYR A 191 -2.41 -7.64 -13.90
C TYR A 191 -1.85 -9.03 -13.55
N GLN A 192 -0.82 -9.11 -12.70
CA GLN A 192 -0.29 -10.39 -12.26
C GLN A 192 -1.27 -11.13 -11.34
N VAL A 193 -1.97 -10.43 -10.44
CA VAL A 193 -3.06 -11.02 -9.64
C VAL A 193 -4.15 -11.59 -10.55
N TYR A 194 -4.55 -10.87 -11.60
CA TYR A 194 -5.48 -11.37 -12.61
C TYR A 194 -4.98 -12.65 -13.27
N ARG A 195 -3.72 -12.68 -13.72
CA ARG A 195 -3.12 -13.88 -14.32
C ARG A 195 -3.06 -15.04 -13.33
N PHE A 196 -2.73 -14.78 -12.08
CA PHE A 196 -2.70 -15.80 -11.03
C PHE A 196 -4.09 -16.38 -10.74
N THR A 197 -5.12 -15.55 -10.81
CA THR A 197 -6.50 -15.98 -10.57
C THR A 197 -7.12 -16.73 -11.73
N TYR A 198 -6.85 -16.32 -12.97
CA TYR A 198 -7.57 -16.82 -14.15
C TYR A 198 -6.74 -17.69 -15.08
N HIS A 199 -5.41 -17.60 -15.06
CA HIS A 199 -4.53 -18.40 -15.90
C HIS A 199 -3.74 -19.46 -15.10
N SER A 200 -3.94 -19.52 -13.80
CA SER A 200 -3.41 -20.57 -12.93
C SER A 200 -4.45 -20.97 -11.90
N ILE A 201 -4.13 -21.99 -11.11
CA ILE A 201 -5.07 -22.57 -10.16
C ILE A 201 -4.50 -22.42 -8.76
N SER A 202 -5.30 -21.85 -7.86
CA SER A 202 -4.93 -21.70 -6.46
C SER A 202 -5.53 -22.85 -5.66
N LEU A 203 -4.67 -23.69 -5.07
CA LEU A 203 -5.13 -24.84 -4.28
C LEU A 203 -5.73 -24.43 -2.93
N ALA A 204 -5.31 -23.29 -2.36
CA ALA A 204 -5.82 -22.85 -1.06
C ALA A 204 -7.36 -22.66 -1.04
N PRO A 205 -7.98 -21.87 -1.95
CA PRO A 205 -9.43 -21.75 -2.01
C PRO A 205 -10.13 -23.02 -2.51
N LEU A 206 -9.43 -23.90 -3.23
CA LEU A 206 -9.97 -25.18 -3.68
C LEU A 206 -10.15 -26.16 -2.51
N VAL A 207 -9.21 -26.17 -1.56
CA VAL A 207 -9.22 -27.08 -0.40
C VAL A 207 -9.94 -26.46 0.81
N VAL A 208 -9.79 -25.16 1.02
CA VAL A 208 -10.40 -24.43 2.14
C VAL A 208 -11.57 -23.61 1.60
N TYR A 209 -12.75 -24.23 1.63
CA TYR A 209 -13.99 -23.55 1.21
C TYR A 209 -14.42 -22.49 2.22
N VAL A 210 -14.55 -21.26 1.73
CA VAL A 210 -15.20 -20.17 2.47
C VAL A 210 -16.57 -19.94 1.88
N HIS A 211 -17.60 -20.19 2.69
CA HIS A 211 -18.99 -20.11 2.24
C HIS A 211 -19.32 -18.72 1.66
N GLY A 212 -19.80 -18.70 0.41
CA GLY A 212 -20.26 -17.49 -0.27
C GLY A 212 -19.16 -16.63 -0.92
N ILE A 213 -17.90 -17.05 -0.89
CA ILE A 213 -16.80 -16.33 -1.56
C ILE A 213 -16.34 -17.12 -2.79
N PRO A 214 -16.42 -16.56 -4.01
CA PRO A 214 -15.85 -17.19 -5.19
C PRO A 214 -14.35 -17.39 -5.02
N GLU A 215 -13.81 -18.53 -5.44
CA GLU A 215 -12.38 -18.83 -5.37
C GLU A 215 -11.52 -17.72 -6.01
N ALA A 216 -12.00 -17.16 -7.13
CA ALA A 216 -11.34 -16.08 -7.83
C ALA A 216 -11.29 -14.78 -7.01
N ALA A 217 -12.26 -14.54 -6.13
CA ALA A 217 -12.31 -13.35 -5.30
C ALA A 217 -11.29 -13.37 -4.16
N THR A 218 -10.76 -14.54 -3.78
CA THR A 218 -9.84 -14.68 -2.63
C THR A 218 -8.54 -13.89 -2.82
N LEU A 219 -7.88 -14.05 -3.97
CA LEU A 219 -6.60 -13.38 -4.24
C LEU A 219 -6.78 -11.88 -4.47
N PHE A 220 -7.84 -11.47 -5.17
CA PHE A 220 -8.20 -10.06 -5.30
C PHE A 220 -8.60 -9.42 -3.97
N GLY A 221 -9.35 -10.15 -3.14
CA GLY A 221 -9.70 -9.74 -1.78
C GLY A 221 -8.46 -9.50 -0.95
N TRP A 222 -7.51 -10.45 -0.96
CA TRP A 222 -6.20 -10.25 -0.37
C TRP A 222 -5.51 -9.00 -0.91
N ALA A 223 -5.40 -8.81 -2.23
CA ALA A 223 -4.79 -7.63 -2.82
C ALA A 223 -5.42 -6.31 -2.33
N VAL A 224 -6.75 -6.26 -2.25
CA VAL A 224 -7.53 -5.08 -1.82
C VAL A 224 -7.42 -4.83 -0.31
N LEU A 225 -7.16 -5.86 0.52
CA LEU A 225 -6.96 -5.69 1.97
C LEU A 225 -5.77 -4.78 2.33
N ASN A 226 -4.87 -4.48 1.38
CA ASN A 226 -3.86 -3.44 1.55
C ASN A 226 -4.45 -2.05 1.85
N LEU A 227 -5.58 -1.70 1.22
CA LEU A 227 -6.19 -0.39 1.39
C LEU A 227 -6.63 -0.11 2.85
N PRO A 228 -7.44 -0.97 3.51
CA PRO A 228 -7.82 -0.75 4.90
C PRO A 228 -6.60 -0.78 5.84
N LEU A 229 -5.55 -1.55 5.54
CA LEU A 229 -4.29 -1.53 6.30
C LEU A 229 -3.59 -0.17 6.25
N TYR A 230 -3.48 0.43 5.06
CA TYR A 230 -2.92 1.77 4.92
C TYR A 230 -3.81 2.85 5.55
N LEU A 231 -5.14 2.68 5.51
CA LEU A 231 -6.06 3.57 6.22
C LEU A 231 -5.90 3.48 7.73
N LEU A 232 -5.78 2.28 8.30
CA LEU A 232 -5.49 2.09 9.73
C LEU A 232 -4.15 2.74 10.13
N SER A 233 -3.13 2.58 9.29
CA SER A 233 -1.82 3.21 9.47
C SER A 233 -1.92 4.74 9.48
N PHE A 234 -2.72 5.30 8.57
CA PHE A 234 -3.00 6.74 8.55
C PHE A 234 -3.77 7.21 9.80
N VAL A 235 -4.71 6.41 10.32
CA VAL A 235 -5.39 6.71 11.58
C VAL A 235 -4.39 6.74 12.75
N VAL A 236 -3.44 5.81 12.80
CA VAL A 236 -2.35 5.83 13.80
C VAL A 236 -1.54 7.12 13.69
N PHE A 237 -1.20 7.55 12.47
CA PHE A 237 -0.54 8.83 12.23
C PHE A 237 -1.39 10.03 12.69
N ALA A 238 -2.68 10.07 12.35
CA ALA A 238 -3.59 11.16 12.73
C ALA A 238 -3.88 11.23 14.24
N LEU A 239 -3.66 10.12 14.97
CA LEU A 239 -3.66 10.11 16.43
C LEU A 239 -2.35 10.66 17.02
N ALA A 240 -1.23 10.50 16.31
CA ALA A 240 0.09 10.97 16.73
C ALA A 240 0.30 12.46 16.45
N PHE A 241 -0.17 12.96 15.31
CA PHE A 241 0.08 14.32 14.85
C PHE A 241 -1.19 15.04 14.41
N HIS A 242 -1.23 16.34 14.65
CA HIS A 242 -2.16 17.24 13.98
C HIS A 242 -1.41 18.17 13.04
N ARG A 243 -2.02 18.48 11.90
CA ARG A 243 -1.46 19.46 10.96
C ARG A 243 -1.81 20.85 11.47
N ALA A 244 -0.81 21.66 11.80
CA ALA A 244 -1.04 23.05 12.12
C ALA A 244 -1.46 23.78 10.83
N THR A 245 -2.73 24.15 10.73
CA THR A 245 -3.22 24.96 9.62
C THR A 245 -2.77 26.40 9.83
N PRO A 246 -2.02 27.00 8.89
CA PRO A 246 -1.76 28.43 8.95
C PRO A 246 -3.12 29.17 8.89
N GLN A 247 -3.30 30.18 9.76
CA GLN A 247 -4.43 31.11 9.68
C GLN A 247 -4.33 31.89 8.36
N SER A 248 -4.85 31.34 7.26
CA SER A 248 -4.88 32.06 5.98
C SER A 248 -6.19 32.81 5.81
N GLY A 249 -6.14 34.13 5.89
CA GLY A 249 -7.23 35.05 5.56
C GLY A 249 -7.54 35.17 4.06
N TYR A 250 -7.39 34.10 3.27
CA TYR A 250 -7.52 34.14 1.81
C TYR A 250 -8.78 33.46 1.27
N LYS A 251 -9.32 34.09 0.22
CA LYS A 251 -10.62 33.83 -0.43
C LYS A 251 -10.86 32.35 -0.76
N ARG A 252 -12.14 31.98 -0.60
CA ARG A 252 -12.83 30.71 -0.91
C ARG A 252 -12.54 30.19 -2.34
N ARG A 253 -11.30 29.74 -2.61
CA ARG A 253 -10.97 28.99 -3.83
C ARG A 253 -11.65 27.63 -3.77
N ASN A 254 -11.99 27.06 -4.93
CA ASN A 254 -12.58 25.72 -4.98
C ASN A 254 -11.64 24.69 -4.35
N ARG A 255 -12.09 24.07 -3.24
CA ARG A 255 -11.32 23.09 -2.46
C ARG A 255 -10.80 21.92 -3.30
N LEU A 256 -11.55 21.49 -4.31
CA LEU A 256 -11.15 20.42 -5.23
C LEU A 256 -9.93 20.81 -6.08
N VAL A 257 -9.89 22.04 -6.58
CA VAL A 257 -8.76 22.54 -7.38
C VAL A 257 -7.52 22.68 -6.52
N GLU A 258 -7.66 23.13 -5.28
CA GLU A 258 -6.57 23.17 -4.32
C GLU A 258 -6.04 21.78 -3.94
N PHE A 259 -6.94 20.81 -3.76
CA PHE A 259 -6.56 19.42 -3.53
C PHE A 259 -5.79 18.82 -4.71
N ILE A 260 -6.28 18.98 -5.95
CA ILE A 260 -5.62 18.47 -7.15
C ILE A 260 -4.24 19.11 -7.34
N ILE A 261 -4.13 20.42 -7.11
CA ILE A 261 -2.84 21.12 -7.21
C ILE A 261 -1.88 20.65 -6.12
N ALA A 262 -2.36 20.43 -4.90
CA ALA A 262 -1.55 19.91 -3.80
C ALA A 262 -1.05 18.49 -4.09
N GLU A 263 -1.90 17.62 -4.65
CA GLU A 263 -1.56 16.25 -5.04
C GLU A 263 -0.51 16.24 -6.16
N LEU A 264 -0.65 17.09 -7.19
CA LEU A 264 0.27 17.16 -8.32
C LEU A 264 1.55 17.95 -8.05
N THR A 265 1.71 18.54 -6.85
CA THR A 265 2.94 19.27 -6.49
C THR A 265 3.89 18.39 -5.67
N PRO A 266 5.10 18.06 -6.16
CA PRO A 266 6.09 17.25 -5.42
C PRO A 266 6.38 17.79 -4.02
N CYS A 267 6.62 16.94 -3.02
CA CYS A 267 6.71 17.40 -1.63
C CYS A 267 7.80 18.45 -1.42
N GLY A 268 8.91 18.36 -2.16
CA GLY A 268 10.05 19.28 -2.04
C GLY A 268 9.77 20.70 -2.55
N GLN A 269 8.74 20.84 -3.39
CA GLN A 269 8.35 22.08 -4.06
C GLN A 269 7.02 22.65 -3.54
N GLY A 270 6.41 21.99 -2.56
CA GLY A 270 5.21 22.44 -1.84
C GLY A 270 5.53 23.40 -0.68
N PRO A 271 4.50 23.95 -0.01
CA PRO A 271 4.68 24.81 1.17
C PRO A 271 5.31 24.03 2.34
N ASN A 272 5.80 24.68 3.39
CA ASN A 272 6.32 23.95 4.57
C ASN A 272 5.17 23.24 5.32
N LEU A 273 5.44 22.05 5.87
CA LEU A 273 4.50 21.27 6.69
C LEU A 273 4.83 21.48 8.16
N ARG A 274 3.87 21.93 8.96
CA ARG A 274 4.01 21.96 10.41
C ARG A 274 3.19 20.83 11.03
N LEU A 275 3.87 19.94 11.71
CA LEU A 275 3.27 18.81 12.43
C LEU A 275 3.40 19.08 13.93
N GLN A 276 2.26 19.14 14.61
CA GLN A 276 2.23 19.27 16.06
C GLN A 276 1.93 17.92 16.69
N GLN A 277 2.75 17.52 17.66
CA GLN A 277 2.57 16.24 18.34
C GLN A 277 1.36 16.28 19.27
N ARG A 278 0.57 15.19 19.28
CA ARG A 278 -0.62 15.07 20.12
C ARG A 278 -0.34 14.19 21.33
N GLY A 279 -0.23 14.79 22.52
CA GLY A 279 0.02 14.06 23.78
C GLY A 279 -1.19 13.31 24.36
N THR A 280 -2.42 13.68 24.00
CA THR A 280 -3.63 13.28 24.76
C THR A 280 -4.13 11.85 24.51
N ARG A 281 -3.55 11.07 23.59
CA ARG A 281 -4.06 9.74 23.17
C ARG A 281 -2.96 8.69 22.97
N GLU A 282 -1.93 8.74 23.80
CA GLU A 282 -0.76 7.88 23.64
C GLU A 282 -1.07 6.37 23.78
N THR A 283 -1.89 5.98 24.76
CA THR A 283 -2.26 4.57 24.97
C THR A 283 -3.02 3.98 23.78
N LEU A 284 -4.02 4.71 23.27
CA LEU A 284 -4.77 4.31 22.08
C LEU A 284 -3.88 4.22 20.84
N ARG A 285 -2.95 5.17 20.66
CA ARG A 285 -1.97 5.16 19.57
C ARG A 285 -1.08 3.91 19.64
N ARG A 286 -0.55 3.58 20.82
CA ARG A 286 0.31 2.39 21.03
C ARG A 286 -0.47 1.10 20.75
N LEU A 287 -1.70 0.99 21.25
CA LEU A 287 -2.55 -0.18 21.03
C LEU A 287 -2.91 -0.36 19.54
N LEU A 288 -3.37 0.70 18.88
CA LEU A 288 -3.76 0.65 17.47
C LEU A 288 -2.53 0.40 16.57
N GLY A 289 -1.38 0.99 16.90
CA GLY A 289 -0.12 0.73 16.21
C GLY A 289 0.34 -0.73 16.37
N ALA A 290 0.23 -1.32 17.56
CA ALA A 290 0.52 -2.74 17.77
C ALA A 290 -0.44 -3.65 16.99
N LEU A 291 -1.75 -3.36 17.05
CA LEU A 291 -2.76 -4.10 16.30
C LEU A 291 -2.53 -4.03 14.78
N THR A 292 -2.26 -2.84 14.25
CA THR A 292 -2.02 -2.65 12.81
C THR A 292 -0.80 -3.46 12.34
N ARG A 293 0.27 -3.53 13.14
CA ARG A 293 1.43 -4.38 12.85
C ARG A 293 1.11 -5.87 12.86
N LEU A 294 0.31 -6.33 13.82
CA LEU A 294 -0.14 -7.73 13.87
C LEU A 294 -0.98 -8.09 12.64
N ILE A 295 -1.92 -7.23 12.25
CA ILE A 295 -2.76 -7.46 11.06
C ILE A 295 -1.90 -7.42 9.79
N ALA A 296 -0.93 -6.50 9.67
CA ALA A 296 0.00 -6.46 8.54
C ALA A 296 0.86 -7.74 8.46
N GLY A 297 1.37 -8.23 9.59
CA GLY A 297 2.07 -9.52 9.66
C GLY A 297 1.21 -10.69 9.22
N LEU A 298 -0.05 -10.75 9.68
CA LEU A 298 -1.01 -11.77 9.26
C LEU A 298 -1.35 -11.67 7.77
N HIS A 299 -1.46 -10.46 7.23
CA HIS A 299 -1.70 -10.20 5.83
C HIS A 299 -0.55 -10.72 4.93
N ILE A 300 0.70 -10.58 5.39
CA ILE A 300 1.87 -11.17 4.72
C ILE A 300 1.76 -12.70 4.71
N ILE A 301 1.50 -13.33 5.87
CA ILE A 301 1.36 -14.79 5.99
C ILE A 301 0.22 -15.30 5.10
N LEU A 302 -0.91 -14.60 5.08
CA LEU A 302 -2.02 -14.94 4.20
C LEU A 302 -1.60 -14.87 2.72
N GLY A 303 -0.87 -13.82 2.34
CA GLY A 303 -0.33 -13.67 1.00
C GLY A 303 0.64 -14.77 0.61
N THR A 304 1.54 -15.19 1.51
CA THR A 304 2.50 -16.27 1.23
C THR A 304 1.79 -17.61 1.02
N VAL A 305 0.75 -17.90 1.81
CA VAL A 305 -0.07 -19.11 1.64
C VAL A 305 -0.87 -19.05 0.34
N LEU A 306 -1.55 -17.94 0.05
CA LEU A 306 -2.37 -17.82 -1.16
C LEU A 306 -1.53 -17.90 -2.43
N ILE A 307 -0.47 -17.08 -2.53
CA ILE A 307 0.41 -17.06 -3.71
C ILE A 307 1.22 -18.37 -3.80
N GLY A 308 1.66 -18.93 -2.66
CA GLY A 308 2.36 -20.21 -2.61
C GLY A 308 1.49 -21.41 -2.99
N SER A 309 0.18 -21.30 -2.86
CA SER A 309 -0.76 -22.35 -3.28
C SER A 309 -1.05 -22.36 -4.79
N ILE A 310 -0.47 -21.42 -5.55
CA ILE A 310 -0.68 -21.35 -6.99
C ILE A 310 0.12 -22.46 -7.68
N VAL A 311 -0.60 -23.29 -8.43
CA VAL A 311 -0.06 -24.42 -9.20
C VAL A 311 -0.32 -24.25 -10.70
N LEU A 312 0.25 -25.16 -11.48
CA LEU A 312 0.25 -25.14 -12.94
C LEU A 312 0.94 -23.91 -13.55
N ILE A 313 1.96 -23.38 -12.87
CA ILE A 313 2.88 -22.38 -13.43
C ILE A 313 4.27 -23.02 -13.54
N PRO A 314 4.79 -23.24 -14.75
CA PRO A 314 6.16 -23.69 -14.96
C PRO A 314 7.16 -22.62 -14.51
N LEU A 315 8.34 -23.07 -14.06
CA LEU A 315 9.41 -22.17 -13.58
C LEU A 315 9.80 -21.11 -14.63
N GLY A 316 9.82 -21.47 -15.91
CA GLY A 316 10.14 -20.54 -16.99
C GLY A 316 9.14 -19.38 -17.12
N ASP A 317 7.88 -19.60 -16.77
CA ASP A 317 6.82 -18.60 -16.85
C ASP A 317 6.72 -17.75 -15.56
N SER A 318 7.16 -18.30 -14.42
CA SER A 318 7.11 -17.60 -13.13
C SER A 318 8.25 -16.61 -12.92
N LEU A 319 9.46 -16.90 -13.43
CA LEU A 319 10.62 -16.01 -13.28
C LEU A 319 10.38 -14.59 -13.83
N PRO A 320 9.85 -14.38 -15.06
CA PRO A 320 9.52 -13.04 -15.55
C PRO A 320 8.51 -12.31 -14.67
N VAL A 321 7.55 -13.04 -14.08
CA VAL A 321 6.56 -12.46 -13.16
C VAL A 321 7.23 -11.99 -11.87
N ILE A 322 8.09 -12.82 -11.28
CA ILE A 322 8.89 -12.48 -10.09
C ILE A 322 9.76 -11.25 -10.36
N TYR A 323 10.48 -11.22 -11.48
CA TYR A 323 11.30 -10.07 -11.86
C TYR A 323 10.48 -8.81 -12.05
N SER A 324 9.27 -8.91 -12.61
CA SER A 324 8.37 -7.75 -12.74
C SER A 324 7.99 -7.16 -11.39
N PHE A 325 7.71 -8.00 -10.39
CA PHE A 325 7.38 -7.55 -9.04
C PHE A 325 8.57 -6.89 -8.35
N VAL A 326 9.75 -7.50 -8.43
CA VAL A 326 10.98 -6.95 -7.84
C VAL A 326 11.32 -5.61 -8.48
N PHE A 327 11.22 -5.50 -9.80
CA PHE A 327 11.49 -4.25 -10.51
C PHE A 327 10.47 -3.16 -10.16
N ALA A 328 9.17 -3.50 -10.15
CA ALA A 328 8.11 -2.58 -9.72
C ALA A 328 8.33 -2.09 -8.28
N ALA A 329 8.77 -2.98 -7.39
CA ALA A 329 9.09 -2.66 -6.00
C ALA A 329 10.31 -1.72 -5.88
N ILE A 330 11.38 -1.97 -6.63
CA ILE A 330 12.57 -1.10 -6.64
C ILE A 330 12.19 0.31 -7.10
N LEU A 331 11.43 0.44 -8.19
CA LEU A 331 11.04 1.74 -8.73
C LEU A 331 10.12 2.52 -7.78
N THR A 332 9.12 1.85 -7.21
CA THR A 332 8.22 2.49 -6.23
C THR A 332 8.94 2.85 -4.94
N ARG A 333 9.91 2.03 -4.49
CA ARG A 333 10.78 2.37 -3.36
C ARG A 333 11.64 3.60 -3.63
N ALA A 334 12.16 3.74 -4.86
CA ALA A 334 12.93 4.91 -5.26
C ALA A 334 12.09 6.19 -5.23
N VAL A 335 10.88 6.15 -5.79
CA VAL A 335 9.92 7.28 -5.75
C VAL A 335 9.55 7.65 -4.32
N LEU A 336 9.21 6.65 -3.49
CA LEU A 336 8.87 6.89 -2.09
C LEU A 336 10.03 7.51 -1.30
N SER A 337 11.23 6.99 -1.47
CA SER A 337 12.42 7.50 -0.78
C SER A 337 12.75 8.93 -1.18
N TYR A 338 12.57 9.27 -2.47
CA TYR A 338 12.68 10.63 -2.97
C TYR A 338 11.65 11.57 -2.32
N GLU A 339 10.37 11.18 -2.31
CA GLU A 339 9.29 11.99 -1.75
C GLU A 339 9.43 12.22 -0.25
N ILE A 340 9.80 11.19 0.51
CA ILE A 340 10.01 11.31 1.96
C ILE A 340 11.21 12.19 2.27
N SER A 341 12.31 12.07 1.52
CA SER A 341 13.47 12.96 1.68
C SER A 341 13.11 14.42 1.42
N CYS A 342 12.28 14.66 0.40
CA CYS A 342 11.80 15.99 0.06
C CYS A 342 10.83 16.55 1.12
N LEU A 343 9.93 15.70 1.63
CA LEU A 343 8.98 16.04 2.67
C LEU A 343 9.68 16.35 4.00
N ALA A 344 10.68 15.54 4.38
CA ALA A 344 11.46 15.73 5.59
C ALA A 344 12.16 17.10 5.64
N ARG A 345 12.76 17.54 4.53
CA ARG A 345 13.39 18.88 4.41
C ARG A 345 12.41 20.04 4.57
N ARG A 346 11.12 19.79 4.38
CA ARG A 346 10.05 20.80 4.41
C ARG A 346 9.15 20.65 5.63
N THR A 347 9.48 19.75 6.56
CA THR A 347 8.64 19.46 7.73
C THR A 347 9.30 19.99 8.99
N GLU A 348 8.57 20.83 9.71
CA GLU A 348 8.90 21.32 11.05
C GLU A 348 8.01 20.55 12.04
N ILE A 349 8.62 19.90 13.04
CA ILE A 349 7.91 19.21 14.12
C ILE A 349 7.93 20.13 15.33
N GLU A 350 6.75 20.57 15.76
CA GLU A 350 6.59 21.37 16.98
C GLU A 350 6.27 20.43 18.16
N PRO A 351 7.06 20.48 19.25
CA PRO A 351 6.78 19.69 20.44
C PRO A 351 5.46 20.12 21.08
N ALA A 352 4.79 19.20 21.77
CA ALA A 352 3.47 19.45 22.37
C ALA A 352 3.46 20.52 23.50
N HIS A 353 4.61 21.13 23.82
CA HIS A 353 4.80 21.94 25.02
C HIS A 353 4.66 23.47 24.85
N ASP A 354 4.42 23.96 23.62
CA ASP A 354 4.28 25.40 23.34
C ASP A 354 2.83 25.92 23.30
N LEU A 355 1.88 25.19 23.91
CA LEU A 355 0.66 25.82 24.43
C LEU A 355 0.92 26.25 25.87
N GLY A 356 1.94 27.10 26.03
CA GLY A 356 1.98 28.01 27.15
C GLY A 356 0.69 28.83 27.11
N SER A 357 -0.02 28.82 28.24
CA SER A 357 -0.97 29.84 28.65
C SER A 357 -0.64 31.17 27.97
N ASP A 358 -1.64 31.90 27.50
CA ASP A 358 -1.54 33.33 27.20
C ASP A 358 -0.70 34.01 28.29
N GLN A 359 0.60 34.15 28.07
CA GLN A 359 1.35 35.25 28.62
C GLN A 359 0.94 36.40 27.73
N VAL A 360 -0.19 37.00 28.12
CA VAL A 360 -0.36 38.44 28.04
C VAL A 360 0.90 39.04 28.68
N VAL A 361 1.94 39.20 27.89
CA VAL A 361 2.99 40.16 28.18
C VAL A 361 2.28 41.50 28.03
N HIS A 362 1.73 41.97 29.14
CA HIS A 362 1.57 43.40 29.32
C HIS A 362 2.96 44.01 29.08
N GLU A 363 3.17 44.59 27.90
CA GLU A 363 4.11 45.70 27.75
C GLU A 363 3.61 46.84 28.65
N THR A 364 3.86 46.72 29.95
CA THR A 364 3.93 47.88 30.81
C THR A 364 5.20 48.61 30.42
N HIS A 365 5.03 49.62 29.56
CA HIS A 365 5.96 50.73 29.44
C HIS A 365 6.13 51.40 30.82
N SER A 366 6.99 50.84 31.67
CA SER A 366 7.57 51.56 32.79
C SER A 366 8.70 52.43 32.25
N LEU A 367 8.32 53.62 31.79
CA LEU A 367 9.24 54.75 31.65
C LEU A 367 9.80 55.03 33.05
N GLY A 368 11.02 54.54 33.30
CA GLY A 368 11.80 54.93 34.46
C GLY A 368 12.05 56.44 34.46
N PRO A 369 12.06 57.10 35.63
CA PRO A 369 12.15 58.54 35.72
C PRO A 369 13.53 59.04 35.26
N LYS A 370 13.52 60.08 34.42
CA LYS A 370 14.70 60.87 34.09
C LYS A 370 15.22 61.54 35.36
N GLN A 371 16.46 61.21 35.73
CA GLN A 371 17.21 61.93 36.76
C GLN A 371 18.19 62.87 36.05
N TYR A 372 17.98 64.17 36.22
CA TYR A 372 18.93 65.24 35.92
C TYR A 372 19.42 65.83 37.25
N GLU A 373 20.55 66.53 37.18
CA GLU A 373 21.39 67.14 38.24
C GLU A 373 22.45 66.19 38.80
N GLY A 374 23.73 66.54 38.87
CA GLY A 374 24.42 67.81 38.62
C GLY A 374 25.77 67.79 39.36
N LEU A 375 26.80 68.36 38.73
CA LEU A 375 28.00 68.96 39.34
C LEU A 375 28.71 68.25 40.52
N SER A 376 29.93 67.78 40.26
CA SER A 376 31.06 67.90 41.19
C SER A 376 32.35 68.15 40.43
N GLN A 377 33.11 69.11 40.95
CA GLN A 377 34.35 69.71 40.47
C GLN A 377 35.57 69.01 41.12
N GLU A 378 36.79 69.41 40.71
CA GLU A 378 38.15 69.05 41.21
C GLU A 378 38.80 67.87 40.44
N ASP A 379 39.99 67.97 39.83
CA ASP A 379 41.14 68.90 39.91
C ASP A 379 41.71 69.24 38.52
#